data_AF-A0A0J6RXB6-F1
#
_entry.id   AF-A0A0J6RXB6-F1
#
_cell.length_a   1.000
_cell.length_b   1.000
_cell.length_c   1.000
_cell.angle_alpha   90.00
_cell.angle_beta   90.00
_cell.angle_gamma   90.00
#
_symmetry.space_group_name_H-M   'P 1'
#
loop_
_entity.id
_entity.type
_entity.pdbx_description
1 polymer ?
#
loop_
_entity_poly.entity_id
_entity_poly.type
_entity_poly.pdbx_seq_one_letter_code
_entity_poly.pdbx_strand_id
1 'polypeptide(L)'
;AGRGFAVGPARVPIVPAAILFDLLNGGDKGWGRSPPYRDLGYAAADGASAGPVAMGSVGAGLGARTANLKGGLGSASAPVEGTGARVAALVAVNALGRVTVGDGPHFWAAPFEVGDEFGGLGPAAPIPPEAFAWPSKTMPGANTTLAVVATDARLSKAEARRIAVMAQDGLARAIVP
;
A
#
# COMPACT_ATOMS: atom_id res chain seq x y z
N ALA A 1 -2.99 -26.58 -2.32
CA ALA A 1 -1.64 -27.16 -2.51
C ALA A 1 -1.33 -27.36 -4.00
N GLY A 2 -0.07 -27.60 -4.39
CA GLY A 2 0.31 -27.96 -5.77
C GLY A 2 0.39 -26.82 -6.80
N ARG A 3 0.44 -25.55 -6.38
CA ARG A 3 0.51 -24.37 -7.26
C ARG A 3 1.97 -23.93 -7.43
N GLY A 4 2.44 -23.81 -8.67
CA GLY A 4 3.79 -23.35 -8.95
C GLY A 4 4.25 -23.66 -10.38
N PHE A 5 5.42 -23.14 -10.73
CA PHE A 5 6.12 -23.46 -11.97
C PHE A 5 6.47 -24.96 -11.99
N ALA A 6 6.21 -25.63 -13.11
CA ALA A 6 6.46 -27.06 -13.24
C ALA A 6 7.96 -27.33 -13.51
N VAL A 7 8.58 -28.16 -12.68
CA VAL A 7 9.95 -28.65 -12.86
C VAL A 7 9.91 -30.17 -12.75
N GLY A 8 9.70 -30.85 -13.88
CA GLY A 8 9.41 -32.29 -13.90
C GLY A 8 8.14 -32.60 -13.09
N PRO A 9 8.16 -33.55 -12.13
CA PRO A 9 7.01 -33.84 -11.27
C PRO A 9 6.79 -32.80 -10.17
N ALA A 10 7.75 -31.90 -9.92
CA ALA A 10 7.68 -30.92 -8.86
C ALA A 10 6.97 -29.62 -9.29
N ARG A 11 6.35 -28.94 -8.32
CA ARG A 11 5.77 -27.60 -8.47
C ARG A 11 6.53 -26.62 -7.58
N VAL A 12 7.15 -25.61 -8.18
CA VAL A 12 7.97 -24.60 -7.50
C VAL A 12 7.20 -23.28 -7.41
N PRO A 13 6.75 -22.84 -6.22
CA PRO A 13 6.11 -21.55 -6.06
C PRO A 13 7.10 -20.41 -6.25
N ILE A 14 6.74 -19.42 -7.06
CA ILE A 14 7.46 -18.15 -7.16
C ILE A 14 6.59 -17.12 -6.45
N VAL A 15 7.02 -16.71 -5.25
CA VAL A 15 6.24 -15.82 -4.36
C VAL A 15 7.04 -14.55 -4.12
N PRO A 16 6.82 -13.49 -4.94
CA PRO A 16 7.41 -12.19 -4.68
C PRO A 16 6.94 -11.66 -3.32
N ALA A 17 7.85 -11.07 -2.56
CA ALA A 17 7.55 -10.45 -1.28
C ALA A 17 8.27 -9.10 -1.18
N ALA A 18 7.68 -8.20 -0.43
CA ALA A 18 8.26 -6.94 -0.01
C ALA A 18 7.86 -6.68 1.45
N ILE A 19 8.64 -5.86 2.13
CA ILE A 19 8.44 -5.58 3.56
C ILE A 19 8.33 -4.08 3.81
N LEU A 20 7.70 -3.73 4.92
CA LEU A 20 7.75 -2.41 5.51
C LEU A 20 8.30 -2.54 6.93
N PHE A 21 8.98 -1.51 7.40
CA PHE A 21 9.57 -1.51 8.73
C PHE A 21 8.56 -1.03 9.77
N ASP A 22 8.20 -1.91 10.71
CA ASP A 22 7.24 -1.60 11.77
C ASP A 22 7.74 -1.98 13.18
N LEU A 23 9.03 -2.31 13.33
CA LEU A 23 9.56 -2.81 14.59
C LEU A 23 9.55 -1.78 15.73
N LEU A 24 9.51 -0.49 15.42
CA LEU A 24 9.48 0.60 16.42
C LEU A 24 8.08 1.18 16.67
N ASN A 25 7.02 0.51 16.21
CA ASN A 25 5.64 0.98 16.40
C ASN A 25 5.05 0.66 17.79
N GLY A 26 5.84 0.07 18.69
CA GLY A 26 5.42 -0.38 20.02
C GLY A 26 5.04 -1.86 20.09
N GLY A 27 4.51 -2.29 21.24
CA GLY A 27 4.17 -3.71 21.50
C GLY A 27 5.39 -4.60 21.76
N ASP A 28 5.13 -5.87 22.10
CA ASP A 28 6.18 -6.84 22.36
C ASP A 28 6.77 -7.39 21.04
N LYS A 29 8.06 -7.11 20.85
CA LYS A 29 8.88 -7.56 19.71
C LYS A 29 9.97 -8.55 20.15
N GLY A 30 9.94 -8.98 21.41
CA GLY A 30 10.90 -9.91 22.03
C GLY A 30 10.72 -11.36 21.60
N TRP A 31 10.50 -11.63 20.31
CA TRP A 31 10.20 -12.96 19.77
C TRP A 31 11.37 -13.95 19.80
N GLY A 32 12.52 -13.54 20.36
CA GLY A 32 13.73 -14.34 20.43
C GLY A 32 14.21 -14.75 19.04
N ARG A 33 14.42 -16.05 18.84
CA ARG A 33 14.97 -16.61 17.59
C ARG A 33 13.97 -16.62 16.43
N SER A 34 12.66 -16.63 16.70
CA SER A 34 11.65 -16.98 15.70
C SER A 34 10.54 -15.93 15.65
N PRO A 35 10.66 -14.92 14.76
CA PRO A 35 9.59 -13.95 14.57
C PRO A 35 8.35 -14.60 13.95
N PRO A 36 7.14 -14.07 14.20
CA PRO A 36 5.88 -14.71 13.80
C PRO A 36 5.59 -14.62 12.29
N TYR A 37 6.39 -13.85 11.53
CA TYR A 37 6.07 -13.46 10.16
C TYR A 37 5.85 -14.63 9.18
N ARG A 38 6.56 -15.76 9.36
CA ARG A 38 6.37 -16.95 8.52
C ARG A 38 4.95 -17.49 8.67
N ASP A 39 4.53 -17.69 9.91
CA ASP A 39 3.24 -18.32 10.23
C ASP A 39 2.09 -17.36 9.91
N LEU A 40 2.30 -16.05 10.14
CA LEU A 40 1.38 -15.00 9.67
C LEU A 40 1.26 -14.97 8.14
N GLY A 41 2.36 -15.12 7.41
CA GLY A 41 2.35 -15.19 5.95
C GLY A 41 1.56 -16.40 5.43
N TYR A 42 1.69 -17.55 6.09
CA TYR A 42 0.90 -18.73 5.75
C TYR A 42 -0.59 -18.50 6.04
N ALA A 43 -0.93 -18.00 7.23
CA ALA A 43 -2.32 -17.70 7.61
C ALA A 43 -2.97 -16.67 6.69
N ALA A 44 -2.22 -15.65 6.25
CA ALA A 44 -2.70 -14.65 5.30
C ALA A 44 -2.97 -15.26 3.91
N ALA A 45 -2.11 -16.17 3.44
CA ALA A 45 -2.31 -16.85 2.16
C ALA A 45 -3.50 -17.83 2.21
N ASP A 46 -3.71 -18.50 3.34
CA ASP A 46 -4.83 -19.42 3.56
C ASP A 46 -6.17 -18.69 3.71
N GLY A 47 -6.18 -17.56 4.41
CA GLY A 47 -7.37 -16.71 4.60
C GLY A 47 -7.72 -15.79 3.41
N ALA A 48 -6.96 -15.81 2.33
CA ALA A 48 -7.22 -14.96 1.16
C ALA A 48 -8.53 -15.35 0.46
N SER A 49 -9.38 -14.37 0.16
CA SER A 49 -10.68 -14.58 -0.50
C SER A 49 -10.97 -13.56 -1.58
N ALA A 50 -12.01 -13.82 -2.40
CA ALA A 50 -12.53 -12.89 -3.39
C ALA A 50 -13.56 -11.89 -2.82
N GLY A 51 -13.75 -11.89 -1.49
CA GLY A 51 -14.69 -11.01 -0.81
C GLY A 51 -14.16 -9.58 -0.63
N PRO A 52 -14.90 -8.75 0.13
CA PRO A 52 -14.45 -7.40 0.47
C PRO A 52 -13.06 -7.39 1.12
N VAL A 53 -12.24 -6.42 0.73
CA VAL A 53 -10.90 -6.23 1.31
C VAL A 53 -11.04 -5.51 2.65
N ALA A 54 -10.56 -6.12 3.71
CA ALA A 54 -10.43 -5.44 5.00
C ALA A 54 -9.37 -4.33 4.90
N MET A 55 -9.69 -3.14 5.40
CA MET A 55 -8.82 -1.96 5.35
C MET A 55 -8.51 -1.43 6.76
N GLY A 56 -7.53 -0.53 6.86
CA GLY A 56 -7.08 0.06 8.11
C GLY A 56 -5.96 -0.75 8.77
N SER A 57 -6.07 -0.98 10.08
CA SER A 57 -5.02 -1.63 10.90
C SER A 57 -5.11 -3.15 10.84
N VAL A 58 -4.97 -3.72 9.65
CA VAL A 58 -5.04 -5.17 9.39
C VAL A 58 -3.89 -5.63 8.51
N GLY A 59 -3.48 -6.89 8.64
CA GLY A 59 -2.39 -7.48 7.84
C GLY A 59 -1.10 -6.64 7.90
N ALA A 60 -0.50 -6.38 6.74
CA ALA A 60 0.68 -5.50 6.63
C ALA A 60 0.44 -4.07 7.13
N GLY A 61 -0.81 -3.60 7.15
CA GLY A 61 -1.21 -2.29 7.66
C GLY A 61 -1.30 -2.20 9.18
N LEU A 62 -1.28 -3.34 9.89
CA LEU A 62 -1.43 -3.38 11.35
C LEU A 62 -0.42 -2.46 12.03
N GLY A 63 0.85 -2.60 11.65
CA GLY A 63 1.95 -1.84 12.22
C GLY A 63 2.32 -0.54 11.51
N ALA A 64 1.69 -0.26 10.37
CA ALA A 64 2.10 0.81 9.47
C ALA A 64 1.80 2.22 10.01
N ARG A 65 2.66 3.19 9.71
CA ARG A 65 2.57 4.60 10.13
C ARG A 65 2.93 5.56 8.99
N THR A 66 2.37 6.76 9.01
CA THR A 66 2.89 7.90 8.23
C THR A 66 3.64 8.85 9.16
N ALA A 67 4.17 9.97 8.64
CA ALA A 67 4.90 10.94 9.46
C ALA A 67 4.13 11.38 10.73
N ASN A 68 2.82 11.59 10.61
CA ASN A 68 1.97 12.20 11.63
C ASN A 68 0.78 11.34 12.03
N LEU A 69 0.42 10.30 11.27
CA LEU A 69 -0.79 9.51 11.49
C LEU A 69 -0.51 8.01 11.58
N LYS A 70 -1.52 7.28 12.04
CA LYS A 70 -1.59 5.82 11.85
C LYS A 70 -1.74 5.56 10.34
N GLY A 71 -0.85 4.74 9.81
CA GLY A 71 -0.94 4.23 8.44
C GLY A 71 -1.88 3.03 8.39
N GLY A 72 -1.85 2.27 7.30
CA GLY A 72 -2.73 1.10 7.20
C GLY A 72 -2.73 0.46 5.84
N LEU A 73 -3.64 -0.48 5.67
CA LEU A 73 -3.97 -1.11 4.41
C LEU A 73 -5.16 -0.37 3.78
N GLY A 74 -5.03 0.07 2.53
CA GLY A 74 -6.08 0.73 1.77
C GLY A 74 -6.28 0.07 0.42
N SER A 75 -7.50 0.11 -0.11
CA SER A 75 -7.84 -0.43 -1.42
C SER A 75 -8.74 0.53 -2.18
N ALA A 76 -8.54 0.62 -3.50
CA ALA A 76 -9.39 1.40 -4.40
C ALA A 76 -9.52 0.68 -5.76
N SER A 77 -10.58 0.96 -6.51
CA SER A 77 -10.73 0.45 -7.87
C SER A 77 -11.49 1.43 -8.76
N ALA A 78 -11.16 1.45 -10.04
CA ALA A 78 -11.82 2.30 -11.03
C ALA A 78 -12.04 1.53 -12.34
N PRO A 79 -13.16 1.77 -13.04
CA PRO A 79 -13.30 1.32 -14.42
C PRO A 79 -12.28 2.04 -15.31
N VAL A 80 -11.81 1.37 -16.35
CA VAL A 80 -10.97 2.00 -17.37
C VAL A 80 -11.89 2.50 -18.48
N GLU A 81 -12.06 3.82 -18.57
CA GLU A 81 -12.98 4.45 -19.52
C GLU A 81 -12.73 4.04 -20.97
N GLY A 82 -13.81 3.90 -21.74
CA GLY A 82 -13.75 3.42 -23.12
C GLY A 82 -13.41 1.93 -23.26
N THR A 83 -13.30 1.20 -22.15
CA THR A 83 -13.06 -0.25 -22.14
C THR A 83 -14.04 -0.97 -21.21
N GLY A 84 -14.00 -2.30 -21.21
CA GLY A 84 -14.70 -3.13 -20.23
C GLY A 84 -13.86 -3.54 -19.02
N ALA A 85 -12.62 -3.05 -18.92
CA ALA A 85 -11.67 -3.46 -17.90
C ALA A 85 -11.82 -2.63 -16.62
N ARG A 86 -11.32 -3.19 -15.51
CA ARG A 86 -11.19 -2.52 -14.22
C ARG A 86 -9.74 -2.57 -13.76
N VAL A 87 -9.29 -1.52 -13.09
CA VAL A 87 -8.03 -1.49 -12.36
C VAL A 87 -8.31 -1.35 -10.87
N ALA A 88 -7.53 -2.01 -10.04
CA ALA A 88 -7.59 -1.92 -8.59
C ALA A 88 -6.19 -1.82 -8.00
N ALA A 89 -6.08 -1.16 -6.85
CA ALA A 89 -4.85 -1.06 -6.08
C ALA A 89 -5.10 -1.49 -4.63
N LEU A 90 -4.16 -2.24 -4.06
CA LEU A 90 -4.07 -2.55 -2.64
C LEU A 90 -2.74 -2.03 -2.12
N VAL A 91 -2.78 -1.18 -1.09
CA VAL A 91 -1.61 -0.42 -0.64
C VAL A 91 -1.45 -0.50 0.87
N ALA A 92 -0.29 -0.94 1.36
CA ALA A 92 0.11 -0.82 2.76
C ALA A 92 0.99 0.42 2.93
N VAL A 93 0.47 1.43 3.63
CA VAL A 93 1.04 2.77 3.72
C VAL A 93 1.85 2.92 5.02
N ASN A 94 3.16 2.71 4.94
CA ASN A 94 4.12 3.00 6.01
C ASN A 94 5.11 4.10 5.56
N ALA A 95 4.57 5.27 5.24
CA ALA A 95 5.30 6.32 4.54
C ALA A 95 6.16 7.19 5.47
N LEU A 96 7.26 7.72 4.91
CA LEU A 96 8.04 8.76 5.59
C LEU A 96 7.22 10.05 5.60
N GLY A 97 6.66 10.40 4.45
CA GLY A 97 5.83 11.58 4.26
C GLY A 97 4.46 11.50 4.89
N ARG A 98 3.71 12.57 4.64
CA ARG A 98 2.33 12.74 5.07
C ARG A 98 1.40 12.44 3.90
N VAL A 99 0.22 11.92 4.23
CA VAL A 99 -0.89 11.80 3.27
C VAL A 99 -1.82 13.01 3.30
N THR A 100 -1.74 13.79 4.38
CA THR A 100 -2.48 15.04 4.59
C THR A 100 -1.60 16.26 4.34
N VAL A 101 -2.24 17.37 4.00
CA VAL A 101 -1.60 18.69 3.95
C VAL A 101 -1.38 19.19 5.37
N GLY A 102 -0.11 19.19 5.81
CA GLY A 102 0.24 19.51 7.20
C GLY A 102 -0.41 18.53 8.18
N ASP A 103 -1.02 19.05 9.25
CA ASP A 103 -1.81 18.30 10.22
C ASP A 103 -3.33 18.53 10.06
N GLY A 104 -3.72 19.13 8.93
CA GLY A 104 -5.12 19.35 8.57
C GLY A 104 -5.81 18.09 8.02
N PRO A 105 -7.12 18.18 7.76
CA PRO A 105 -7.92 17.03 7.33
C PRO A 105 -7.86 16.77 5.82
N HIS A 106 -7.24 17.66 5.04
CA HIS A 106 -7.20 17.56 3.58
C HIS A 106 -6.11 16.60 3.11
N PHE A 107 -6.46 15.64 2.26
CA PHE A 107 -5.48 14.75 1.63
C PHE A 107 -4.77 15.43 0.44
N TRP A 108 -3.50 15.09 0.22
CA TRP A 108 -2.80 15.47 -1.02
C TRP A 108 -3.50 14.92 -2.27
N ALA A 109 -4.10 13.73 -2.14
CA ALA A 109 -4.83 13.06 -3.20
C ALA A 109 -6.23 13.62 -3.46
N ALA A 110 -6.69 14.65 -2.73
CA ALA A 110 -8.06 15.18 -2.86
C ALA A 110 -8.50 15.52 -4.30
N PRO A 111 -7.64 16.04 -5.21
CA PRO A 111 -8.03 16.24 -6.61
C PRO A 111 -8.43 14.98 -7.39
N PHE A 112 -8.10 13.80 -6.85
CA PHE A 112 -8.38 12.49 -7.46
C PHE A 112 -9.50 11.72 -6.75
N GLU A 113 -10.18 12.37 -5.80
CA GLU A 113 -11.33 11.81 -5.10
C GLU A 113 -12.49 11.57 -6.09
N VAL A 114 -13.17 10.44 -5.95
CA VAL A 114 -14.41 10.14 -6.68
C VAL A 114 -15.57 10.21 -5.71
N GLY A 115 -16.51 11.12 -5.95
CA GLY A 115 -17.58 11.40 -4.98
C GLY A 115 -17.01 11.90 -3.66
N ASP A 116 -17.40 11.27 -2.56
CA ASP A 116 -16.96 11.61 -1.20
C ASP A 116 -16.13 10.48 -0.57
N GLU A 117 -15.42 9.68 -1.38
CA GLU A 117 -14.64 8.52 -0.91
C GLU A 117 -13.57 8.85 0.14
N PHE A 118 -13.06 10.09 0.16
CA PHE A 118 -12.13 10.60 1.16
C PHE A 118 -12.81 11.53 2.18
N GLY A 119 -14.11 11.76 2.06
CA GLY A 119 -14.91 12.64 2.91
C GLY A 119 -15.28 13.98 2.28
N GLY A 120 -15.01 14.21 0.99
CA GLY A 120 -15.53 15.35 0.22
C GLY A 120 -14.96 16.71 0.63
N LEU A 121 -13.81 16.74 1.30
CA LEU A 121 -13.21 17.98 1.82
C LEU A 121 -12.51 18.81 0.75
N GLY A 122 -12.21 18.21 -0.41
CA GLY A 122 -11.49 18.85 -1.51
C GLY A 122 -10.04 19.24 -1.16
N PRO A 123 -9.33 19.88 -2.11
CA PRO A 123 -7.95 20.30 -1.93
C PRO A 123 -7.81 21.37 -0.83
N ALA A 124 -6.71 21.34 -0.09
CA ALA A 124 -6.39 22.37 0.89
C ALA A 124 -6.19 23.74 0.21
N ALA A 125 -6.74 24.80 0.81
CA ALA A 125 -6.51 26.18 0.39
C ALA A 125 -6.50 27.12 1.62
N PRO A 126 -5.37 27.75 1.99
CA PRO A 126 -4.05 27.68 1.34
C PRO A 126 -3.28 26.38 1.68
N ILE A 127 -2.29 26.03 0.86
CA ILE A 127 -1.27 25.02 1.21
C ILE A 127 -0.12 25.75 1.91
N PRO A 128 0.10 25.53 3.21
CA PRO A 128 1.15 26.24 3.92
C PRO A 128 2.54 25.70 3.51
N PRO A 129 3.59 26.55 3.41
CA PRO A 129 4.91 26.11 2.95
C PRO A 129 5.52 24.97 3.76
N GLU A 130 5.26 24.92 5.07
CA GLU A 130 5.71 23.86 5.97
C GLU A 130 5.05 22.50 5.70
N ALA A 131 3.97 22.43 4.92
CA ALA A 131 3.38 21.16 4.49
C ALA A 131 4.35 20.31 3.64
N PHE A 132 5.35 20.95 3.02
CA PHE A 132 6.41 20.29 2.25
C PHE A 132 7.66 19.99 3.08
N ALA A 133 7.67 20.33 4.37
CA ALA A 133 8.82 20.11 5.21
C ALA A 133 9.11 18.62 5.38
N TRP A 134 10.40 18.26 5.30
CA TRP A 134 10.83 16.91 5.58
C TRP A 134 10.61 16.56 7.07
N PRO A 135 10.15 15.34 7.40
CA PRO A 135 10.01 14.93 8.78
C PRO A 135 11.35 15.03 9.54
N SER A 136 11.32 15.64 10.74
CA SER A 136 12.54 15.97 11.51
C SER A 136 13.30 14.78 12.09
N LYS A 137 12.68 13.59 12.14
CA LYS A 137 13.28 12.34 12.62
C LYS A 137 13.23 11.30 11.50
N THR A 138 14.21 11.32 10.62
CA THR A 138 14.38 10.27 9.61
C THR A 138 15.23 9.14 10.19
N MET A 139 14.74 7.92 10.10
CA MET A 139 15.60 6.74 10.09
C MET A 139 15.77 6.32 8.63
N PRO A 140 16.98 6.35 8.07
CA PRO A 140 17.23 5.85 6.72
C PRO A 140 16.68 4.43 6.55
N GLY A 141 15.88 4.20 5.52
CA GLY A 141 15.33 2.86 5.19
C GLY A 141 14.16 2.38 6.05
N ALA A 142 13.62 3.19 6.97
CA ALA A 142 12.54 2.78 7.87
C ALA A 142 11.12 3.04 7.35
N ASN A 143 10.97 3.56 6.13
CA ASN A 143 9.67 3.93 5.57
C ASN A 143 9.50 3.34 4.19
N THR A 144 8.34 2.76 3.92
CA THR A 144 8.02 2.03 2.70
C THR A 144 6.52 2.01 2.47
N THR A 145 6.09 2.40 1.28
CA THR A 145 4.71 2.15 0.82
C THR A 145 4.72 0.98 -0.14
N LEU A 146 3.99 -0.09 0.19
CA LEU A 146 3.90 -1.29 -0.63
C LEU A 146 2.59 -1.27 -1.40
N ALA A 147 2.63 -1.48 -2.70
CA ALA A 147 1.45 -1.49 -3.55
C ALA A 147 1.40 -2.71 -4.47
N VAL A 148 0.20 -3.27 -4.61
CA VAL A 148 -0.16 -4.20 -5.68
C VAL A 148 -1.20 -3.50 -6.54
N VAL A 149 -0.96 -3.45 -7.85
CA VAL A 149 -1.96 -3.00 -8.83
C VAL A 149 -2.38 -4.20 -9.67
N ALA A 150 -3.69 -4.39 -9.80
CA ALA A 150 -4.29 -5.50 -10.51
C ALA A 150 -5.32 -5.00 -11.53
N THR A 151 -5.48 -5.74 -12.62
CA THR A 151 -6.51 -5.49 -13.63
C THR A 151 -6.93 -6.81 -14.26
N ASP A 152 -8.16 -6.87 -14.77
CA ASP A 152 -8.68 -7.96 -15.58
C ASP A 152 -8.29 -7.84 -17.06
N ALA A 153 -7.71 -6.73 -17.49
CA ALA A 153 -7.13 -6.58 -18.81
C ALA A 153 -5.98 -7.58 -19.03
N ARG A 154 -5.91 -8.17 -20.23
CA ARG A 154 -4.80 -9.04 -20.62
C ARG A 154 -3.57 -8.21 -20.93
N LEU A 155 -2.51 -8.41 -20.17
CA LEU A 155 -1.24 -7.69 -20.32
C LEU A 155 -0.08 -8.66 -20.52
N SER A 156 0.86 -8.26 -21.37
CA SER A 156 2.20 -8.83 -21.40
C SER A 156 2.98 -8.47 -20.13
N LYS A 157 4.08 -9.19 -19.87
CA LYS A 157 4.99 -8.87 -18.75
C LYS A 157 5.56 -7.45 -18.84
N ALA A 158 5.80 -6.95 -20.05
CA ALA A 158 6.33 -5.60 -20.28
C ALA A 158 5.28 -4.52 -19.97
N GLU A 159 4.03 -4.73 -20.39
CA GLU A 159 2.91 -3.82 -20.08
C GLU A 159 2.59 -3.82 -18.58
N ALA A 160 2.55 -4.98 -17.93
CA ALA A 160 2.37 -5.07 -16.48
C ALA A 160 3.49 -4.34 -15.73
N ARG A 161 4.75 -4.46 -16.18
CA ARG A 161 5.87 -3.68 -15.63
C ARG A 161 5.65 -2.18 -15.84
N ARG A 162 5.16 -1.76 -17.01
CA ARG A 162 4.91 -0.34 -17.29
C ARG A 162 3.82 0.22 -16.36
N ILE A 163 2.75 -0.53 -16.12
CA ILE A 163 1.71 -0.15 -15.13
C ILE A 163 2.31 -0.02 -13.73
N ALA A 164 3.14 -0.98 -13.29
CA ALA A 164 3.78 -0.89 -11.99
C ALA A 164 4.68 0.36 -11.83
N VAL A 165 5.37 0.77 -12.91
CA VAL A 165 6.14 2.02 -12.92
C VAL A 165 5.22 3.25 -12.84
N MET A 166 4.14 3.30 -13.64
CA MET A 166 3.20 4.44 -13.64
C MET A 166 2.44 4.57 -12.31
N ALA A 167 2.19 3.46 -11.62
CA ALA A 167 1.52 3.46 -10.31
C ALA A 167 2.31 4.24 -9.24
N GLN A 168 3.63 4.36 -9.38
CA GLN A 168 4.47 5.17 -8.48
C GLN A 168 4.08 6.66 -8.52
N ASP A 169 3.63 7.16 -9.68
CA ASP A 169 3.14 8.54 -9.80
C ASP A 169 1.87 8.75 -8.96
N GLY A 170 1.05 7.71 -8.80
CA GLY A 170 -0.10 7.74 -7.88
C GLY A 170 0.33 7.91 -6.43
N LEU A 171 1.40 7.21 -6.01
CA LEU A 171 1.96 7.37 -4.66
C LEU A 171 2.51 8.78 -4.45
N ALA A 172 3.24 9.33 -5.44
CA ALA A 172 3.80 10.68 -5.37
C ALA A 172 2.74 11.80 -5.32
N ARG A 173 1.53 11.53 -5.81
CA ARG A 173 0.38 12.45 -5.68
C ARG A 173 -0.34 12.36 -4.33
N ALA A 174 -0.18 11.24 -3.62
CA ALA A 174 -0.89 10.96 -2.38
C ALA A 174 -0.02 11.12 -1.12
N ILE A 175 1.31 11.11 -1.27
CA ILE A 175 2.27 11.11 -0.16
C ILE A 175 3.32 12.19 -0.44
N VAL A 176 3.52 13.11 0.52
CA VAL A 176 4.47 14.21 0.40
C VAL A 176 5.20 14.48 1.74
N PRO A 177 6.54 14.68 1.71
CA PRO A 177 7.48 14.08 0.76
C PRO A 177 7.60 12.56 0.96
#